data_AF-A0A946UJQ5-F1
#
_entry.id   AF-A0A946UJQ5-F1
#
_cell.length_a   1.000
_cell.length_b   1.000
_cell.length_c   1.000
_cell.angle_alpha   90.00
_cell.angle_beta   90.00
_cell.angle_gamma   90.00
#
_symmetry.space_group_name_H-M   'P 1'
#
loop_
_entity.id
_entity.type
_entity.pdbx_description
1 polymer ?
#
loop_
_entity_poly.entity_id
_entity_poly.type
_entity_poly.pdbx_seq_one_letter_code
_entity_poly.pdbx_strand_id
1 'polypeptide(L)'
;MNGIGLHKKLEENSGLLIFGILLVSAIGGLVQVLPSIFQESLKTPTADTKPYTAVELTGRDIYVRENCSVCHSQQVRPLLAEVRRYGPYSRAGESVYDRPFLWGSKRTGPDLHRIGGKYTDAWQRIHLVNPRAVVKNSIMPAYPWLAERAANADGAIQLKMRALRKLGHPYTDEEIAGAPAALEGLTELDAIVVYLQSLGTAIPRSTAR
;
A
#
# COMPACT_ATOMS: atom_id res chain seq x y z
N MET A 1 -47.13 17.15 11.24
CA MET A 1 -46.88 17.46 9.81
C MET A 1 -46.88 16.14 9.06
N ASN A 2 -47.65 16.02 7.96
CA ASN A 2 -47.62 14.81 7.12
C ASN A 2 -46.38 14.83 6.19
N GLY A 3 -45.95 13.67 5.70
CA GLY A 3 -44.75 13.54 4.86
C GLY A 3 -44.81 14.39 3.58
N ILE A 4 -46.00 14.51 2.99
CA ILE A 4 -46.24 15.32 1.78
C ILE A 4 -46.02 16.82 2.06
N GLY A 5 -46.48 17.34 3.20
CA GLY A 5 -46.27 18.74 3.58
C GLY A 5 -44.82 19.06 3.94
N LEU A 6 -44.06 18.09 4.48
CA LEU A 6 -42.63 18.25 4.71
C LEU A 6 -41.85 18.26 3.38
N HIS A 7 -42.19 17.36 2.47
CA HIS A 7 -41.56 17.27 1.15
C HIS A 7 -41.72 18.58 0.36
N LYS A 8 -42.94 19.11 0.26
CA LYS A 8 -43.20 20.40 -0.40
C LYS A 8 -42.38 21.55 0.20
N LYS A 9 -42.27 21.62 1.53
CA LYS A 9 -41.46 22.64 2.21
C LYS A 9 -39.96 22.54 1.93
N LEU A 10 -39.44 21.32 1.74
CA LEU A 10 -38.04 21.10 1.37
C LEU A 10 -37.79 21.50 -0.08
N GLU A 11 -38.71 21.20 -1.00
CA GLU A 11 -38.58 21.57 -2.42
C GLU A 11 -38.67 23.09 -2.66
N GLU A 12 -39.55 23.78 -1.93
CA GLU A 12 -39.72 25.23 -2.05
C GLU A 12 -38.57 26.04 -1.42
N ASN A 13 -37.69 25.41 -0.64
CA ASN A 13 -36.59 26.08 0.07
C ASN A 13 -35.23 25.42 -0.22
N SER A 14 -34.46 26.04 -1.11
CA SER A 14 -33.13 25.55 -1.51
C SER A 14 -32.16 25.38 -0.34
N GLY A 15 -32.21 26.22 0.69
CA GLY A 15 -31.34 26.11 1.86
C GLY A 15 -31.65 24.86 2.70
N LEU A 16 -32.94 24.59 2.93
CA LEU A 16 -33.38 23.38 3.63
C LEU A 16 -33.08 22.12 2.81
N LEU A 17 -33.22 22.18 1.48
CA LEU A 17 -32.89 21.08 0.59
C LEU A 17 -31.39 20.73 0.63
N ILE A 18 -30.52 21.74 0.50
CA ILE A 18 -29.06 21.56 0.58
C ILE A 18 -28.67 20.96 1.93
N PHE A 19 -29.20 21.51 3.03
CA PHE A 19 -28.94 20.98 4.37
C PHE A 19 -29.39 19.51 4.49
N GLY A 20 -30.59 19.18 4.00
CA GLY A 20 -31.10 17.81 4.00
C GLY A 20 -30.22 16.84 3.21
N ILE A 21 -29.75 17.24 2.02
CA ILE A 21 -28.83 16.43 1.20
C ILE A 21 -27.51 16.19 1.93
N LEU A 22 -26.91 17.23 2.51
CA LEU A 22 -25.66 17.11 3.26
C LEU A 22 -25.82 16.20 4.47
N LEU A 23 -26.91 16.38 5.23
CA LEU A 23 -27.20 15.55 6.40
C LEU A 23 -27.32 14.08 6.02
N VAL A 24 -28.16 13.75 5.02
CA VAL A 24 -28.37 12.35 4.61
C VAL A 24 -27.10 11.74 4.02
N SER A 25 -26.36 12.49 3.21
CA SER A 25 -25.10 12.01 2.60
C SER A 25 -24.01 11.76 3.66
N ALA A 26 -23.96 12.58 4.72
CA ALA A 26 -22.97 12.43 5.79
C ALA A 26 -23.19 11.17 6.64
N ILE A 27 -24.43 10.68 6.78
CA ILE A 27 -24.74 9.50 7.60
C ILE A 27 -23.92 8.28 7.15
N GLY A 28 -23.82 8.04 5.84
CA GLY A 28 -23.05 6.90 5.31
C GLY A 28 -21.57 6.97 5.68
N GLY A 29 -20.95 8.15 5.55
CA GLY A 29 -19.56 8.38 5.94
C GLY A 29 -19.34 8.21 7.44
N LEU A 30 -20.22 8.77 8.27
CA LEU A 30 -20.13 8.66 9.73
C LEU A 30 -20.23 7.20 10.20
N VAL A 31 -21.19 6.43 9.67
CA VAL A 31 -21.43 5.04 10.07
C VAL A 31 -20.31 4.11 9.62
N GLN A 32 -19.66 4.37 8.48
CA GLN A 32 -18.58 3.50 7.98
C GLN A 32 -17.20 3.89 8.51
N VAL A 33 -16.89 5.19 8.54
CA VAL A 33 -15.53 5.67 8.86
C VAL A 33 -15.28 5.73 10.36
N LEU A 34 -16.23 6.28 11.15
CA LEU A 34 -15.97 6.48 12.58
C LEU A 34 -15.72 5.16 13.32
N PRO A 35 -16.53 4.10 13.19
CA PRO A 35 -16.26 2.84 13.88
C PRO A 35 -14.91 2.24 13.46
N SER A 36 -14.56 2.31 12.17
CA SER A 36 -13.30 1.81 11.64
C SER A 36 -12.08 2.51 12.24
N ILE A 37 -12.18 3.82 12.50
CA ILE A 37 -11.10 4.57 13.17
C ILE A 37 -10.92 4.08 14.61
N PHE A 38 -11.95 3.65 15.33
CA PHE A 38 -11.82 3.21 16.73
C PHE A 38 -11.65 1.69 16.89
N GLN A 39 -11.64 0.95 15.78
CA GLN A 39 -11.55 -0.50 15.81
C GLN A 39 -10.10 -0.98 15.97
N GLU A 40 -9.82 -1.61 17.11
CA GLU A 40 -8.47 -2.07 17.47
C GLU A 40 -7.88 -3.05 16.46
N SER A 41 -8.69 -3.99 15.96
CA SER A 41 -8.25 -4.99 14.98
C SER A 41 -7.77 -4.40 13.63
N LEU A 42 -8.03 -3.11 13.37
CA LEU A 42 -7.56 -2.40 12.17
C LEU A 42 -6.31 -1.54 12.44
N LYS A 43 -5.93 -1.37 13.71
CA LYS A 43 -4.82 -0.51 14.16
C LYS A 43 -3.64 -1.29 14.73
N THR A 44 -3.89 -2.47 15.30
CA THR A 44 -2.83 -3.26 15.91
C THR A 44 -1.97 -3.94 14.84
N PRO A 45 -0.64 -3.71 14.82
CA PRO A 45 0.28 -4.45 13.95
C PRO A 45 0.25 -5.94 14.28
N THR A 46 0.57 -6.80 13.30
CA THR A 46 0.92 -8.19 13.65
C THR A 46 2.25 -8.23 14.42
N ALA A 47 2.55 -9.34 15.10
CA ALA A 47 3.75 -9.47 15.93
C ALA A 47 5.06 -9.08 15.21
N ASP A 48 5.16 -9.39 13.92
CA ASP A 48 6.35 -9.14 13.11
C ASP A 48 6.22 -7.95 12.15
N THR A 49 5.09 -7.23 12.17
CA THR A 49 4.92 -6.06 11.30
C THR A 49 5.74 -4.90 11.84
N LYS A 50 6.70 -4.43 11.05
CA LYS A 50 7.56 -3.29 11.35
C LYS A 50 7.36 -2.16 10.34
N PRO A 51 7.65 -0.90 10.69
CA PRO A 51 7.73 0.18 9.70
C PRO A 51 8.78 -0.15 8.64
N TYR A 52 8.54 0.31 7.42
CA TYR A 52 9.51 0.17 6.34
C TYR A 52 10.83 0.85 6.69
N THR A 53 11.95 0.18 6.41
CA THR A 53 13.27 0.81 6.43
C THR A 53 13.36 1.95 5.41
N ALA A 54 14.40 2.78 5.48
CA ALA A 54 14.60 3.87 4.52
C ALA A 54 14.61 3.37 3.06
N VAL A 55 15.27 2.22 2.81
CA VAL A 55 15.37 1.62 1.46
C VAL A 55 14.02 1.06 1.01
N GLU A 56 13.31 0.35 1.89
CA GLU A 56 11.97 -0.18 1.58
C GLU A 56 10.95 0.94 1.35
N LEU A 57 11.01 2.02 2.13
CA LEU A 57 10.13 3.17 1.98
C LEU A 57 10.36 3.87 0.63
N THR A 58 11.62 4.07 0.24
CA THR A 58 11.96 4.60 -1.08
C THR A 58 11.47 3.66 -2.19
N GLY A 59 11.68 2.35 -2.05
CA GLY A 59 11.18 1.35 -3.02
C GLY A 59 9.66 1.36 -3.15
N ARG A 60 8.95 1.54 -2.04
CA ARG A 60 7.50 1.69 -1.99
C ARG A 60 7.03 2.96 -2.70
N ASP A 61 7.70 4.08 -2.48
CA ASP A 61 7.39 5.33 -3.17
C ASP A 61 7.61 5.21 -4.68
N ILE A 62 8.65 4.48 -5.10
CA ILE A 62 8.87 4.16 -6.52
C ILE A 62 7.75 3.26 -7.05
N TYR A 63 7.32 2.25 -6.29
CA TYR A 63 6.17 1.40 -6.65
C TYR A 63 4.89 2.22 -6.87
N VAL A 64 4.67 3.26 -6.06
CA VAL A 64 3.57 4.21 -6.22
C VAL A 64 3.78 5.11 -7.43
N ARG A 65 4.99 5.67 -7.62
CA ARG A 65 5.34 6.56 -8.73
C ARG A 65 5.19 5.87 -10.09
N GLU A 66 5.59 4.61 -10.18
CA GLU A 66 5.43 3.76 -11.38
C GLU A 66 4.03 3.15 -11.50
N ASN A 67 3.16 3.46 -10.54
CA ASN A 67 1.74 3.09 -10.51
C ASN A 67 1.50 1.58 -10.59
N CYS A 68 2.39 0.77 -10.02
CA CYS A 68 2.33 -0.68 -10.08
C CYS A 68 1.02 -1.26 -9.52
N SER A 69 0.38 -0.54 -8.58
CA SER A 69 -0.89 -0.90 -7.93
C SER A 69 -2.10 -0.98 -8.87
N VAL A 70 -2.04 -0.40 -10.08
CA VAL A 70 -3.12 -0.54 -11.08
C VAL A 70 -3.13 -1.90 -11.77
N CYS A 71 -2.01 -2.61 -11.74
CA CYS A 71 -1.86 -3.94 -12.32
C CYS A 71 -1.76 -5.02 -11.26
N HIS A 72 -1.21 -4.69 -10.09
CA HIS A 72 -0.90 -5.63 -9.02
C HIS A 72 -1.62 -5.25 -7.74
N SER A 73 -2.42 -6.18 -7.22
CA SER A 73 -2.97 -6.06 -5.88
C SER A 73 -1.95 -6.47 -4.83
N GLN A 74 -2.14 -5.97 -3.62
CA GLN A 74 -1.45 -6.43 -2.41
C GLN A 74 -2.50 -6.77 -1.36
N GLN A 75 -3.42 -7.69 -1.69
CA GLN A 75 -4.49 -8.13 -0.81
C GLN A 75 -4.95 -9.52 -1.22
N VAL A 76 -4.40 -10.55 -0.57
CA VAL A 76 -4.82 -11.94 -0.77
C VAL A 76 -6.14 -12.16 -0.03
N ARG A 77 -7.19 -12.54 -0.77
CA ARG A 77 -8.52 -12.76 -0.20
C ARG A 77 -8.59 -14.11 0.53
N PRO A 78 -9.47 -14.27 1.54
CA PRO A 78 -9.65 -15.52 2.29
C PRO A 78 -10.46 -16.55 1.48
N LEU A 79 -10.01 -16.83 0.26
CA LEU A 79 -10.56 -17.86 -0.64
C LEU A 79 -9.54 -18.97 -0.81
N LEU A 80 -9.96 -20.23 -0.75
CA LEU A 80 -9.05 -21.38 -0.87
C LEU A 80 -8.16 -21.30 -2.12
N ALA A 81 -8.72 -20.92 -3.27
CA ALA A 81 -7.99 -20.79 -4.51
C ALA A 81 -6.92 -19.68 -4.48
N GLU A 82 -7.16 -18.58 -3.76
CA GLU A 82 -6.17 -17.52 -3.59
C GLU A 82 -5.09 -17.91 -2.61
N VAL A 83 -5.48 -18.54 -1.51
CA VAL A 83 -4.52 -18.99 -0.50
C VAL A 83 -3.55 -20.01 -1.09
N ARG A 84 -4.05 -20.95 -1.90
CA ARG A 84 -3.22 -21.90 -2.63
C ARG A 84 -2.30 -21.25 -3.67
N ARG A 85 -2.72 -20.14 -4.29
CA ARG A 85 -1.97 -19.47 -5.35
C ARG A 85 -0.90 -18.51 -4.80
N TYR A 86 -1.23 -17.76 -3.77
CA TYR A 86 -0.42 -16.64 -3.27
C TYR A 86 0.18 -16.89 -1.88
N GLY A 87 -0.46 -17.71 -1.04
CA GLY A 87 -0.08 -17.92 0.36
C GLY A 87 -1.17 -17.42 1.32
N PRO A 88 -0.87 -17.28 2.63
CA PRO A 88 -1.86 -16.86 3.63
C PRO A 88 -2.62 -15.60 3.23
N TYR A 89 -3.93 -15.55 3.53
CA TYR A 89 -4.74 -14.37 3.28
C TYR A 89 -4.19 -13.16 4.05
N SER A 90 -4.38 -11.97 3.50
CA SER A 90 -3.88 -10.72 4.07
C SER A 90 -4.68 -10.33 5.32
N ARG A 91 -3.99 -9.86 6.35
CA ARG A 91 -4.57 -9.39 7.62
C ARG A 91 -4.44 -7.88 7.72
N ALA A 92 -5.41 -7.24 8.36
CA ALA A 92 -5.42 -5.77 8.53
C ALA A 92 -4.13 -5.26 9.21
N GLY A 93 -3.63 -6.01 10.20
CA GLY A 93 -2.40 -5.70 10.94
C GLY A 93 -1.14 -5.58 10.09
N GLU A 94 -1.13 -6.09 8.85
CA GLU A 94 0.04 -6.03 7.95
C GLU A 94 0.12 -4.70 7.21
N SER A 95 -1.00 -3.98 7.06
CA SER A 95 -1.08 -2.69 6.36
C SER A 95 -1.17 -1.48 7.29
N VAL A 96 -0.97 -1.65 8.59
CA VAL A 96 -1.10 -0.55 9.57
C VAL A 96 -0.10 0.59 9.34
N TYR A 97 1.03 0.29 8.70
CA TYR A 97 2.05 1.27 8.31
C TYR A 97 1.94 1.69 6.84
N ASP A 98 0.91 1.25 6.10
CA ASP A 98 0.73 1.66 4.70
C ASP A 98 0.01 3.01 4.59
N ARG A 99 0.75 4.04 4.21
CA ARG A 99 0.21 5.37 3.93
C ARG A 99 0.64 5.82 2.51
N PRO A 100 -0.28 5.90 1.53
CA PRO A 100 -1.64 5.33 1.52
C PRO A 100 -1.61 3.79 1.38
N PHE A 101 -2.72 3.09 1.65
CA PHE A 101 -2.80 1.64 1.41
C PHE A 101 -2.60 1.26 -0.07
N LEU A 102 -2.01 0.09 -0.35
CA LEU A 102 -1.69 -0.38 -1.71
C LEU A 102 -2.37 -1.71 -2.07
N TRP A 103 -3.52 -1.99 -1.46
CA TRP A 103 -4.29 -3.24 -1.65
C TRP A 103 -4.62 -3.53 -3.12
N GLY A 104 -4.73 -2.50 -3.95
CA GLY A 104 -5.07 -2.58 -5.37
C GLY A 104 -6.55 -2.88 -5.61
N SER A 105 -7.02 -2.59 -6.82
CA SER A 105 -8.41 -2.80 -7.24
C SER A 105 -8.54 -3.66 -8.49
N LYS A 106 -7.42 -4.00 -9.13
CA LYS A 106 -7.33 -4.77 -10.37
C LYS A 106 -6.13 -5.72 -10.34
N ARG A 107 -6.25 -6.84 -11.06
CA ARG A 107 -5.20 -7.84 -11.25
C ARG A 107 -4.97 -8.09 -12.73
N THR A 108 -4.20 -7.20 -13.35
CA THR A 108 -3.62 -7.43 -14.68
C THR A 108 -2.43 -8.37 -14.56
N GLY A 109 -1.60 -8.14 -13.53
CA GLY A 109 -0.59 -9.07 -13.04
C GLY A 109 -1.03 -9.80 -11.77
N PRO A 110 -0.19 -10.71 -11.24
CA PRO A 110 -0.49 -11.45 -10.01
C PRO A 110 -0.53 -10.56 -8.77
N ASP A 111 -1.16 -11.03 -7.70
CA ASP A 111 -1.07 -10.38 -6.38
C ASP A 111 0.37 -10.46 -5.84
N LEU A 112 0.84 -9.36 -5.23
CA LEU A 112 2.21 -9.20 -4.75
C LEU A 112 2.35 -9.22 -3.23
N HIS A 113 1.27 -9.31 -2.44
CA HIS A 113 1.36 -9.21 -0.98
C HIS A 113 2.33 -10.27 -0.41
N ARG A 114 2.43 -11.45 -1.02
CA ARG A 114 3.26 -12.57 -0.54
C ARG A 114 4.50 -12.85 -1.39
N ILE A 115 4.99 -11.86 -2.15
CA ILE A 115 6.13 -12.07 -3.06
C ILE A 115 7.48 -12.13 -2.35
N GLY A 116 7.61 -11.63 -1.12
CA GLY A 116 8.85 -11.64 -0.35
C GLY A 116 9.47 -13.03 -0.24
N GLY A 117 10.70 -13.19 -0.72
CA GLY A 117 11.42 -14.46 -0.80
C GLY A 117 10.82 -15.49 -1.76
N LYS A 118 9.91 -15.11 -2.68
CA LYS A 118 9.38 -16.01 -3.72
C LYS A 118 10.33 -16.12 -4.92
N TYR A 119 10.96 -15.02 -5.29
CA TYR A 119 11.92 -14.91 -6.37
C TYR A 119 13.21 -14.31 -5.85
N THR A 120 14.34 -14.62 -6.51
CA THR A 120 15.62 -14.03 -6.18
C THR A 120 15.67 -12.56 -6.60
N ASP A 121 16.55 -11.78 -5.98
CA ASP A 121 16.75 -10.37 -6.36
C ASP A 121 17.20 -10.24 -7.81
N ALA A 122 18.05 -11.16 -8.28
CA ALA A 122 18.47 -11.23 -9.67
C ALA A 122 17.27 -11.43 -10.62
N TRP A 123 16.34 -12.31 -10.27
CA TRP A 123 15.11 -12.49 -11.06
C TRP A 123 14.27 -11.22 -11.07
N GLN A 124 14.08 -10.57 -9.92
CA GLN A 124 13.30 -9.32 -9.84
C GLN A 124 13.92 -8.21 -10.67
N ARG A 125 15.25 -8.07 -10.66
CA ARG A 125 15.98 -7.10 -11.48
C ARG A 125 15.77 -7.32 -12.96
N ILE A 126 15.95 -8.56 -13.43
CA ILE A 126 15.74 -8.91 -14.84
C ILE A 126 14.27 -8.70 -15.23
N HIS A 127 13.34 -9.11 -14.37
CA HIS A 127 11.90 -8.96 -14.60
C HIS A 127 11.48 -7.49 -14.70
N LEU A 128 11.98 -6.60 -13.83
CA LEU A 128 11.65 -5.18 -13.88
C LEU A 128 12.25 -4.50 -15.12
N VAL A 129 13.50 -4.82 -15.47
CA VAL A 129 14.18 -4.24 -16.64
C VAL A 129 13.56 -4.74 -17.95
N ASN A 130 13.29 -6.04 -18.05
CA ASN A 130 12.65 -6.64 -19.22
C ASN A 130 11.80 -7.85 -18.82
N PRO A 131 10.50 -7.65 -18.52
CA PRO A 131 9.62 -8.73 -18.07
C PRO A 131 9.55 -9.91 -19.05
N ARG A 132 9.69 -9.63 -20.35
CA ARG A 132 9.62 -10.65 -21.42
C ARG A 132 10.86 -11.53 -21.49
N ALA A 133 11.98 -11.13 -20.85
CA ALA A 133 13.19 -11.94 -20.78
C ALA A 133 13.02 -13.17 -19.88
N VAL A 134 12.19 -13.08 -18.82
CA VAL A 134 11.95 -14.17 -17.87
C VAL A 134 10.53 -14.73 -17.95
N VAL A 135 9.58 -13.96 -18.49
CA VAL A 135 8.19 -14.37 -18.70
C VAL A 135 7.79 -13.98 -20.12
N LYS A 136 7.97 -14.91 -21.08
CA LYS A 136 7.81 -14.67 -22.53
C LYS A 136 6.53 -13.92 -22.92
N ASN A 137 5.41 -14.25 -22.27
CA ASN A 137 4.10 -13.66 -22.56
C ASN A 137 3.68 -12.57 -21.56
N SER A 138 4.65 -11.94 -20.88
CA SER A 138 4.35 -10.86 -19.94
C SER A 138 3.84 -9.62 -20.68
N ILE A 139 2.73 -9.09 -20.20
CA ILE A 139 2.16 -7.80 -20.64
C ILE A 139 2.63 -6.64 -19.76
N MET A 140 3.48 -6.91 -18.76
CA MET A 140 4.04 -5.87 -17.89
C MET A 140 4.97 -4.94 -18.71
N PRO A 141 4.88 -3.61 -18.53
CA PRO A 141 5.84 -2.67 -19.10
C PRO A 141 7.27 -2.94 -18.60
N ALA A 142 8.26 -2.56 -19.40
CA ALA A 142 9.66 -2.59 -18.98
C ALA A 142 10.02 -1.29 -18.25
N TYR A 143 10.81 -1.39 -17.19
CA TYR A 143 11.25 -0.27 -16.34
C TYR A 143 12.79 -0.15 -16.28
N PRO A 144 13.51 -0.08 -17.42
CA PRO A 144 14.98 -0.08 -17.44
C PRO A 144 15.59 1.14 -16.73
N TRP A 145 14.90 2.29 -16.74
CA TRP A 145 15.38 3.54 -16.11
C TRP A 145 15.58 3.42 -14.60
N LEU A 146 14.95 2.45 -13.93
CA LEU A 146 15.16 2.22 -12.50
C LEU A 146 16.61 1.82 -12.20
N ALA A 147 17.32 1.20 -13.16
CA ALA A 147 18.73 0.84 -13.01
C ALA A 147 19.67 2.05 -13.17
N GLU A 148 19.20 3.14 -13.77
CA GLU A 148 20.01 4.31 -14.11
C GLU A 148 19.84 5.46 -13.10
N ARG A 149 18.74 5.47 -12.36
CA ARG A 149 18.41 6.52 -11.41
C ARG A 149 18.85 6.16 -9.99
N ALA A 150 19.42 7.13 -9.29
CA ALA A 150 19.81 6.98 -7.89
C ALA A 150 18.58 6.97 -6.98
N ALA A 151 18.56 6.10 -5.97
CA ALA A 151 17.48 5.96 -5.00
C ALA A 151 17.31 7.21 -4.12
N ASN A 152 18.38 8.00 -3.94
CA ASN A 152 18.40 9.21 -3.11
C ASN A 152 18.15 10.51 -3.90
N ALA A 153 17.72 10.43 -5.16
CA ALA A 153 17.63 11.59 -6.05
C ALA A 153 16.70 12.72 -5.55
N ASP A 154 15.67 12.40 -4.75
CA ASP A 154 14.76 13.40 -4.19
C ASP A 154 15.27 14.07 -2.90
N GLY A 155 16.32 13.51 -2.26
CA GLY A 155 16.88 14.00 -1.00
C GLY A 155 15.89 14.06 0.18
N ALA A 156 14.70 13.48 0.06
CA ALA A 156 13.57 13.77 0.95
C ALA A 156 13.31 12.67 1.99
N ILE A 157 14.14 11.62 2.05
CA ILE A 157 13.87 10.44 2.90
C ILE A 157 13.66 10.79 4.38
N GLN A 158 14.48 11.69 4.94
CA GLN A 158 14.33 12.12 6.34
C GLN A 158 13.02 12.89 6.56
N LEU A 159 12.66 13.76 5.61
CA LEU A 159 11.40 14.50 5.68
C LEU A 159 10.20 13.55 5.66
N LYS A 160 10.23 12.54 4.78
CA LYS A 160 9.19 11.50 4.67
C LYS A 160 9.07 10.70 5.97
N MET A 161 10.17 10.20 6.53
CA MET A 161 10.13 9.45 7.78
C MET A 161 9.65 10.30 8.96
N ARG A 162 10.04 11.59 9.05
CA ARG A 162 9.49 12.52 10.05
C ARG A 162 7.99 12.74 9.88
N ALA A 163 7.50 12.83 8.63
CA ALA A 163 6.07 12.95 8.35
C ALA A 163 5.31 11.68 8.76
N LEU A 164 5.82 10.50 8.42
CA LEU A 164 5.23 9.23 8.83
C LEU A 164 5.25 9.05 10.36
N ARG A 165 6.30 9.53 11.04
CA ARG A 165 6.35 9.57 12.51
C ARG A 165 5.22 10.40 13.10
N LYS A 166 4.92 11.57 12.54
CA LYS A 166 3.75 12.39 12.92
C LYS A 166 2.43 11.65 12.70
N LEU A 167 2.38 10.72 11.74
CA LEU A 167 1.21 9.90 11.44
C LEU A 167 1.15 8.58 12.25
N GLY A 168 2.04 8.41 13.23
CA GLY A 168 2.03 7.28 14.17
C GLY A 168 3.01 6.15 13.87
N HIS A 169 3.94 6.32 12.92
CA HIS A 169 5.01 5.33 12.71
C HIS A 169 6.07 5.45 13.81
N PRO A 170 6.50 4.34 14.43
CA PRO A 170 7.48 4.35 15.53
C PRO A 170 8.94 4.46 15.03
N TYR A 171 9.25 5.43 14.15
CA TYR A 171 10.65 5.68 13.73
C TYR A 171 11.46 6.36 14.82
N THR A 172 12.68 5.87 15.08
CA THR A 172 13.63 6.49 16.01
C THR A 172 14.39 7.65 15.36
N ASP A 173 15.03 8.50 16.17
CA ASP A 173 15.85 9.59 15.62
C ASP A 173 17.10 9.05 14.90
N GLU A 174 17.65 7.92 15.35
CA GLU A 174 18.79 7.24 14.73
C GLU A 174 18.42 6.69 13.35
N GLU A 175 17.25 6.04 13.22
CA GLU A 175 16.75 5.54 11.93
C GLU A 175 16.58 6.68 10.93
N ILE A 176 16.04 7.81 11.36
CA ILE A 176 15.88 9.00 10.51
C ILE A 176 17.23 9.61 10.16
N ALA A 177 18.15 9.74 11.13
CA ALA A 177 19.47 10.32 10.90
C ALA A 177 20.30 9.48 9.91
N GLY A 178 20.25 8.15 10.03
CA GLY A 178 20.97 7.21 9.16
C GLY A 178 20.34 6.96 7.79
N ALA A 179 19.09 7.39 7.57
CA ALA A 179 18.35 7.10 6.35
C ALA A 179 19.04 7.53 5.03
N PRO A 180 19.70 8.71 4.93
CA PRO A 180 20.42 9.10 3.71
C PRO A 180 21.58 8.15 3.38
N ALA A 181 22.35 7.75 4.39
CA ALA A 181 23.48 6.84 4.20
C ALA A 181 23.01 5.45 3.73
N ALA A 182 21.85 4.99 4.19
CA ALA A 182 21.26 3.72 3.75
C ALA A 182 20.88 3.70 2.26
N LEU A 183 20.69 4.87 1.62
CA LEU A 183 20.36 4.99 0.19
C LEU A 183 21.58 5.30 -0.69
N GLU A 184 22.75 5.53 -0.10
CA GLU A 184 23.94 5.93 -0.84
C GLU A 184 24.42 4.79 -1.76
N GLY A 185 24.67 5.13 -3.02
CA GLY A 185 25.10 4.16 -4.05
C GLY A 185 24.00 3.20 -4.54
N LEU A 186 22.80 3.26 -3.98
CA LEU A 186 21.67 2.45 -4.44
C LEU A 186 20.96 3.12 -5.61
N THR A 187 20.50 2.29 -6.54
CA THR A 187 19.60 2.66 -7.63
C THR A 187 18.14 2.52 -7.22
N GLU A 188 17.23 3.14 -7.96
CA GLU A 188 15.79 2.93 -7.77
C GLU A 188 15.42 1.44 -7.93
N LEU A 189 16.12 0.71 -8.79
CA LEU A 189 15.97 -0.73 -8.98
C LEU A 189 16.34 -1.51 -7.72
N ASP A 190 17.40 -1.11 -7.01
CA ASP A 190 17.76 -1.72 -5.72
C ASP A 190 16.65 -1.50 -4.69
N ALA A 191 16.19 -0.25 -4.56
CA ALA A 191 15.18 0.12 -3.57
C ALA A 191 13.85 -0.61 -3.80
N ILE A 192 13.34 -0.66 -5.03
CA ILE A 192 12.08 -1.36 -5.33
C ILE A 192 12.21 -2.88 -5.13
N VAL A 193 13.38 -3.48 -5.41
CA VAL A 193 13.59 -4.91 -5.15
C VAL A 193 13.55 -5.19 -3.64
N VAL A 194 14.22 -4.36 -2.84
CA VAL A 194 14.17 -4.46 -1.37
C VAL A 194 12.74 -4.33 -0.84
N TYR A 195 11.97 -3.37 -1.36
CA TYR A 195 10.54 -3.26 -1.04
C TYR A 195 9.75 -4.52 -1.42
N LEU A 196 9.92 -5.05 -2.63
CA LEU A 196 9.22 -6.27 -3.05
C LEU A 196 9.61 -7.48 -2.17
N GLN A 197 10.86 -7.55 -1.71
CA GLN A 197 11.31 -8.63 -0.83
C GLN A 197 10.74 -8.53 0.58
N SER A 198 10.36 -7.34 1.06
CA SER A 198 9.75 -7.18 2.39
C SER A 198 8.28 -7.61 2.42
N LEU A 199 7.59 -7.62 1.27
CA LEU A 199 6.16 -7.89 1.19
C LEU A 199 5.75 -9.25 1.73
N GLY A 200 4.89 -9.21 2.77
CA GLY A 200 4.24 -10.38 3.35
C GLY A 200 5.15 -11.25 4.20
N THR A 201 6.34 -10.76 4.56
CA THR A 201 7.32 -11.45 5.41
C THR A 201 6.93 -11.43 6.90
N ALA A 202 6.05 -10.50 7.30
CA ALA A 202 5.50 -10.42 8.66
C ALA A 202 4.55 -11.57 9.06
N ILE A 203 4.24 -12.48 8.12
CA ILE A 203 3.51 -13.71 8.41
C ILE A 203 4.30 -14.91 7.86
N PRO A 204 4.67 -15.90 8.68
CA PRO A 204 5.38 -17.08 8.22
C PRO A 204 4.57 -17.85 7.16
N ARG A 205 5.24 -18.26 6.07
CA ARG A 205 4.62 -19.08 5.00
C ARG A 205 4.09 -20.44 5.48
N SER A 206 4.58 -20.95 6.60
CA SER A 206 4.14 -22.22 7.21
C SER A 206 2.69 -22.18 7.72
N THR A 207 2.11 -20.99 7.91
CA THR A 207 0.73 -20.80 8.38
C THR A 207 -0.34 -21.11 7.31
N ALA A 208 0.06 -21.55 6.12
CA ALA A 208 -0.84 -21.87 4.99
C ALA A 208 -1.19 -23.37 4.84
N ARG A 209 -0.86 -24.21 5.84
CA ARG A 209 -1.25 -25.64 5.84
C ARG A 209 -2.59 -25.85 6.54
#